data_AF-A0A915CG90-F1
#
_entry.id   AF-A0A915CG90-F1
#
_cell.length_a   1.000
_cell.length_b   1.000
_cell.length_c   1.000
_cell.angle_alpha   90.00
_cell.angle_beta   90.00
_cell.angle_gamma   90.00
#
_symmetry.space_group_name_H-M   'P 1'
#
loop_
_entity.id
_entity.type
_entity.pdbx_description
1 polymer ?
#
loop_
_entity_poly.entity_id
_entity_poly.type
_entity_poly.pdbx_seq_one_letter_code
_entity_poly.pdbx_strand_id
1 'polypeptide(L)'
;MIDCIGVTKGKGFKGVTSRWHTKKLPRKTHKGLRKVACIGAWHPSRVQFTVARAGQKGYHHRTEVNKKIYRLGKSCLTEEGKRNGGTEYD
;
A
#
# COMPACT_ATOMS: atom_id res chain seq x y z
N MET A 1 -20.83 -6.46 9.35
CA MET A 1 -19.53 -6.14 8.71
C MET A 1 -18.61 -5.58 9.78
N ILE A 2 -17.29 -5.71 9.63
CA ILE A 2 -16.29 -5.19 10.58
C ILE A 2 -15.31 -4.25 9.89
N ASP A 3 -14.64 -3.40 10.68
CA ASP A 3 -13.55 -2.56 10.21
C ASP A 3 -12.22 -3.09 10.76
N CYS A 4 -11.20 -3.19 9.89
CA CYS A 4 -9.86 -3.64 10.26
C CYS A 4 -8.93 -2.43 10.41
N ILE A 5 -8.41 -2.21 11.62
CA ILE A 5 -7.47 -1.13 11.94
C ILE A 5 -6.08 -1.73 12.12
N GLY A 6 -5.06 -1.15 11.49
CA GLY A 6 -3.70 -1.64 11.65
C GLY A 6 -2.63 -0.78 10.98
N VAL A 7 -1.37 -1.19 11.17
CA VAL A 7 -0.21 -0.58 10.52
C VAL A 7 0.17 -1.42 9.30
N THR A 8 0.24 -0.78 8.14
CA THR A 8 0.61 -1.45 6.88
C THR A 8 2.06 -1.94 6.87
N LYS A 9 2.36 -2.99 6.10
CA LYS A 9 3.74 -3.48 5.94
C LYS A 9 4.68 -2.37 5.47
N GLY A 10 5.78 -2.17 6.21
CA GLY A 10 6.82 -1.23 5.83
C GLY A 10 7.49 -1.61 4.51
N LYS A 11 7.68 -0.62 3.63
CA LYS A 11 8.46 -0.78 2.39
C LYS A 11 9.69 0.15 2.38
N GLY A 12 9.92 0.91 3.45
CA GLY A 12 11.05 1.83 3.60
C GLY A 12 11.00 3.02 2.63
N PHE A 13 12.18 3.56 2.33
CA PHE A 13 12.32 4.67 1.37
C PHE A 13 12.06 4.20 -0.07
N LYS A 14 11.12 4.86 -0.76
CA LYS A 14 10.79 4.58 -2.16
C LYS A 14 10.77 5.84 -2.99
N GLY A 15 11.23 5.71 -4.24
CA GLY A 15 11.18 6.76 -5.25
C GLY A 15 9.76 7.05 -5.76
N VAL A 16 9.61 8.15 -6.50
CA VAL A 16 8.31 8.69 -6.96
C VAL A 16 7.46 7.70 -7.74
N THR A 17 8.05 6.90 -8.62
CA THR A 17 7.33 5.91 -9.43
C THR A 17 6.71 4.82 -8.56
N SER A 18 7.42 4.32 -7.54
CA SER A 18 6.84 3.29 -6.67
C SER A 18 5.88 3.90 -5.66
N ARG A 19 6.21 5.05 -5.07
CA ARG A 19 5.39 5.66 -4.00
C ARG A 19 4.08 6.24 -4.51
N TRP A 20 4.11 6.92 -5.65
CA TRP A 20 3.00 7.69 -6.22
C TRP A 20 2.50 7.17 -7.57
N HIS A 21 3.06 6.05 -8.08
CA HIS A 21 2.66 5.44 -9.35
C HIS A 21 2.79 6.35 -10.58
N THR A 22 3.74 7.30 -10.56
CA THR A 22 3.98 8.18 -11.71
C THR A 22 4.47 7.40 -12.92
N LYS A 23 4.04 7.79 -14.13
CA LYS A 23 4.57 7.23 -15.38
C LYS A 23 6.08 7.46 -15.47
N LYS A 24 6.81 6.45 -15.92
CA LYS A 24 8.24 6.56 -16.21
C LYS A 24 8.47 7.46 -17.44
N LEU A 25 9.59 8.16 -17.47
CA LEU A 25 10.02 8.92 -18.65
C LEU A 25 10.44 7.97 -19.79
N PRO A 26 10.54 8.48 -21.03
CA PRO A 26 11.02 7.70 -22.16
C PRO A 26 12.37 7.02 -21.89
N ARG A 27 12.59 5.87 -22.51
CA ARG A 27 13.79 5.04 -22.28
C ARG A 27 15.10 5.78 -22.55
N LYS A 28 15.13 6.72 -23.51
CA LYS A 28 16.31 7.50 -23.90
C LYS A 28 16.50 8.79 -23.07
N THR A 29 15.84 8.93 -21.93
CA THR A 29 16.06 10.09 -21.04
C THR A 29 17.42 10.00 -20.34
N HIS A 30 18.27 11.01 -20.56
CA HIS A 30 19.55 11.13 -19.86
C HIS A 30 19.34 11.33 -18.35
N LYS A 31 20.24 10.74 -17.54
CA LYS A 31 20.16 10.73 -16.06
C LYS A 31 18.86 10.13 -15.53
N GLY A 32 18.42 9.03 -16.13
CA GLY A 32 17.40 8.14 -15.59
C GLY A 32 15.94 8.52 -15.87
N LEU A 33 15.10 7.49 -15.87
CA LEU A 33 13.69 7.55 -16.29
C LEU A 33 12.67 7.52 -15.13
N ARG A 34 13.11 7.28 -13.89
CA ARG A 34 12.22 7.12 -12.71
C ARG A 34 12.18 8.39 -11.85
N LYS A 35 11.84 9.52 -12.47
CA LYS A 35 11.75 10.85 -11.85
C LYS A 35 10.54 11.63 -12.35
N VAL A 36 10.11 12.63 -11.59
CA VAL A 36 9.17 13.66 -12.07
C VAL A 36 9.97 14.66 -12.89
N ALA A 37 9.52 15.01 -14.10
CA ALA A 37 10.24 15.93 -14.99
C ALA A 37 10.08 17.40 -14.55
N CYS A 38 8.84 17.87 -14.39
CA CYS A 38 8.53 19.23 -13.97
C CYS A 38 8.02 19.23 -12.51
N ILE A 39 8.63 20.06 -11.66
CA ILE A 39 8.30 20.13 -10.22
C ILE A 39 7.35 21.27 -9.86
N GLY A 40 7.08 22.19 -10.79
CA GLY A 40 6.27 23.37 -10.58
C GLY A 40 6.49 24.40 -11.70
N ALA A 41 5.61 25.39 -11.77
CA ALA A 41 5.79 26.57 -12.62
C ALA A 41 6.91 27.47 -12.06
N TRP A 42 7.29 28.50 -12.83
CA TRP A 42 8.24 29.51 -12.36
C TRP A 42 7.71 30.25 -11.13
N HIS A 43 6.49 30.78 -11.22
CA HIS A 43 5.80 31.46 -10.13
C HIS A 43 4.56 30.64 -9.73
N PRO A 44 4.32 30.36 -8.44
CA PRO A 44 5.09 30.80 -7.27
C PRO A 44 6.44 30.08 -7.14
N SER A 45 7.47 30.79 -6.68
CA SER A 45 8.86 30.30 -6.51
C SER A 45 9.01 29.34 -5.32
N ARG A 46 8.20 28.27 -5.29
CA ARG A 46 8.19 27.24 -4.26
C ARG A 46 7.70 25.91 -4.82
N VAL A 47 8.10 24.81 -4.18
CA VAL A 47 7.57 23.47 -4.50
C VAL A 47 6.27 23.25 -3.73
N GLN A 48 5.20 22.86 -4.43
CA GLN A 48 3.94 22.50 -3.78
C GLN A 48 4.06 21.15 -3.06
N PHE A 49 3.40 21.02 -1.89
CA PHE A 49 3.44 19.80 -1.08
C PHE A 49 2.80 18.58 -1.77
N THR A 50 1.89 18.82 -2.72
CA THR A 50 1.20 17.80 -3.52
C THR A 50 2.09 17.15 -4.58
N VAL A 51 3.24 17.77 -4.90
CA VAL A 51 4.14 17.25 -5.93
C VAL A 51 4.77 15.95 -5.45
N ALA A 52 4.69 14.92 -6.29
CA ALA A 52 5.25 13.60 -5.96
C ALA A 52 6.75 13.68 -5.63
N ARG A 53 7.11 13.16 -4.46
CA ARG A 53 8.49 13.06 -3.95
C ARG A 53 8.79 11.68 -3.39
N ALA A 54 10.08 11.31 -3.43
CA ALA A 54 10.56 10.12 -2.76
C ALA A 54 10.35 10.24 -1.24
N GLY A 55 10.29 9.11 -0.55
CA GLY A 55 10.10 9.07 0.90
C GLY A 55 9.54 7.75 1.38
N GLN A 56 9.10 7.73 2.64
CA GLN A 56 8.55 6.54 3.27
C GLN A 56 7.32 6.01 2.51
N LYS A 57 7.31 4.70 2.27
CA LYS A 57 6.16 3.95 1.75
C LYS A 57 5.83 2.80 2.70
N GLY A 58 4.57 2.70 3.10
CA GLY A 58 4.12 1.70 4.07
C GLY A 58 4.53 2.06 5.50
N TYR A 59 4.20 1.20 6.46
CA TYR A 59 4.28 1.51 7.89
C TYR A 59 3.43 2.72 8.28
N HIS A 60 2.28 2.86 7.62
CA HIS A 60 1.28 3.88 7.94
C HIS A 60 0.06 3.22 8.55
N HIS A 61 -0.56 3.92 9.51
CA HIS A 61 -1.86 3.55 10.09
C HIS A 61 -2.96 3.61 9.03
N ARG A 62 -3.80 2.57 8.94
CA ARG A 62 -4.92 2.48 8.01
C ARG A 62 -6.10 1.78 8.68
N THR A 63 -7.29 2.17 8.24
CA THR A 63 -8.55 1.51 8.54
C THR A 63 -9.15 1.05 7.22
N GLU A 64 -9.40 -0.26 7.09
CA GLU A 64 -10.16 -0.82 5.98
C GLU A 64 -11.56 -1.17 6.47
N VAL A 65 -12.56 -0.49 5.92
CA VAL A 65 -13.95 -0.63 6.34
C VAL A 65 -14.67 -1.77 5.62
N ASN A 66 -15.78 -2.22 6.20
CA ASN A 66 -16.76 -3.13 5.56
C ASN A 66 -16.23 -4.52 5.18
N LYS A 67 -15.36 -5.11 6.00
CA LYS A 67 -14.94 -6.51 5.83
C LYS A 67 -16.03 -7.46 6.32
N LYS A 68 -16.31 -8.52 5.54
CA LYS A 68 -17.23 -9.60 5.90
C LYS A 68 -16.46 -10.73 6.59
N ILE A 69 -17.00 -11.22 7.70
CA ILE A 69 -16.52 -12.45 8.35
C ILE A 69 -17.28 -13.61 7.72
N TYR A 70 -16.55 -14.57 7.15
CA TYR A 70 -17.14 -15.75 6.51
C TYR A 70 -17.34 -16.92 7.49
N ARG A 71 -16.39 -17.13 8.40
CA ARG A 71 -16.41 -18.20 9.40
C ARG A 71 -15.62 -17.79 10.63
N LEU A 72 -16.05 -18.27 11.79
CA LEU A 72 -15.30 -18.22 13.03
C LEU A 72 -14.83 -19.64 13.34
N GLY A 73 -13.52 -19.86 13.39
CA GLY A 73 -12.94 -21.15 13.77
C GLY A 73 -12.71 -21.25 15.28
N LYS A 74 -12.60 -22.48 15.78
CA LYS A 74 -12.18 -22.75 17.17
C LYS A 74 -10.65 -22.91 17.26
N SER A 75 -10.08 -23.01 18.45
CA SER A 75 -8.62 -23.24 18.57
C SER A 75 -8.21 -24.59 17.96
N CYS A 76 -7.13 -24.63 17.18
CA CYS A 76 -6.58 -25.88 16.62
C CYS A 76 -6.10 -26.88 17.69
N LEU A 77 -5.96 -26.43 18.94
CA LEU A 77 -5.61 -27.28 20.07
C LEU A 77 -6.80 -28.06 20.64
N THR A 78 -8.03 -27.73 20.22
CA THR A 78 -9.26 -28.44 20.62
C THR A 78 -9.65 -29.47 19.56
N GLU A 79 -10.26 -30.58 19.97
CA GLU A 79 -10.70 -31.64 19.02
C GLU A 79 -11.62 -31.10 17.92
N GLU A 80 -12.55 -30.21 18.28
CA GLU A 80 -13.46 -29.54 17.34
C GLU A 80 -12.73 -28.61 16.36
N GLY A 81 -11.64 -27.96 16.79
CA GLY A 81 -10.89 -27.03 15.96
C GLY A 81 -9.88 -27.67 15.01
N LYS A 82 -9.54 -28.96 15.19
CA LYS A 82 -8.64 -29.69 14.28
C LYS A 82 -9.18 -29.76 12.85
N ARG A 83 -10.50 -29.72 12.66
CA ARG A 83 -11.17 -29.74 11.34
C ARG A 83 -11.71 -28.38 10.90
N ASN A 84 -11.21 -27.27 11.45
CA ASN A 84 -11.65 -25.92 11.08
C ASN A 84 -11.58 -25.64 9.58
N GLY A 85 -10.70 -26.30 8.83
CA GLY A 85 -10.53 -26.09 7.38
C GLY A 85 -11.62 -26.74 6.53
N GLY A 86 -12.24 -27.82 7.01
CA GLY A 86 -13.22 -28.62 6.25
C GLY A 86 -14.50 -27.84 5.92
N THR A 87 -15.23 -28.32 4.92
CA THR A 87 -16.54 -27.78 4.53
C THR A 87 -17.55 -28.92 4.48
N GLU A 88 -18.84 -28.62 4.40
CA GLU A 88 -19.89 -29.65 4.36
C GLU A 88 -19.84 -30.55 3.11
N TYR A 89 -19.03 -30.17 2.11
CA TYR A 89 -18.92 -30.86 0.83
C TYR A 89 -17.82 -31.92 0.77
N ASP A 90 -16.84 -31.91 1.70
CA ASP A 90 -15.68 -32.82 1.72
C ASP A 90 -15.35 -33.35 3.13
#